data_AF-A0A2U1NV24-F1
#
_entry.id   AF-A0A2U1NV24-F1
#
_cell.length_a   1.000
_cell.length_b   1.000
_cell.length_c   1.000
_cell.angle_alpha   90.00
_cell.angle_beta   90.00
_cell.angle_gamma   90.00
#
_symmetry.space_group_name_H-M   'P 1'
#
loop_
_entity.id
_entity.type
_entity.pdbx_description
1 polymer ?
#
loop_
_entity_poly.entity_id
_entity_poly.type
_entity_poly.pdbx_seq_one_letter_code
_entity_poly.pdbx_strand_id
1 'polypeptide(L)'
;MTNKSKGHNCFYVEAKPLEDGLAEAIDDGHVDGLAEVIDDGQVVQGIADFLSEEFNWDKDLAMNIWGFGPETTGPNLLVDACKGEIGYSNEINQSLVAGFKEASNKGCLTEEEMRGICFNLLEDVVHCSSIDLRKSICYSQFTATPRLLEPFYLFEIQVPERQLGGVCTVVEERGGGVFLEMHIPGHPYYKVKGYIAINNSFGFSRVLKASTDDIALLQCLFDHWDIIEADPLDPSSPAGILVGEIRERKGLGMMNLLRDFLDNQGF
;
A
#
# COMPACT_ATOMS: atom_id res chain seq x y z
N MET A 1 22.75 -4.11 1.85
CA MET A 1 24.12 -3.67 2.22
C MET A 1 23.99 -2.63 3.32
N THR A 2 24.72 -2.79 4.43
CA THR A 2 24.59 -2.01 5.66
C THR A 2 25.33 -0.67 5.59
N ASN A 3 24.68 0.44 5.90
CA ASN A 3 25.32 1.76 5.95
C ASN A 3 25.52 2.20 7.43
N LYS A 4 26.77 2.48 7.79
CA LYS A 4 27.15 3.11 9.07
C LYS A 4 27.66 4.51 8.77
N SER A 5 26.89 5.55 9.08
CA SER A 5 27.43 6.91 9.15
C SER A 5 28.02 7.14 10.55
N LYS A 6 29.21 7.76 10.61
CA LYS A 6 29.84 8.15 11.87
C LYS A 6 29.26 9.50 12.30
N GLY A 7 28.58 9.52 13.44
CA GLY A 7 28.39 10.74 14.25
C GLY A 7 26.95 11.17 14.51
N HIS A 8 25.97 10.66 13.76
CA HIS A 8 24.55 10.93 14.00
C HIS A 8 23.78 9.61 13.88
N ASN A 9 22.89 9.36 14.85
CA ASN A 9 22.26 8.07 15.09
C ASN A 9 21.69 7.42 13.82
N CYS A 10 22.22 6.24 13.47
CA CYS A 10 21.72 5.44 12.36
C CYS A 10 20.61 4.55 12.88
N PHE A 11 19.38 4.74 12.40
CA PHE A 11 18.39 3.67 12.53
C PHE A 11 18.82 2.49 11.67
N TYR A 12 18.59 1.29 12.18
CA TYR A 12 18.52 0.10 11.36
C TYR A 12 17.05 -0.26 11.24
N VAL A 13 16.44 0.24 10.16
CA VAL A 13 15.07 -0.10 9.78
C VAL A 13 15.14 -1.16 8.69
N GLU A 14 14.40 -2.24 8.86
CA GLU A 14 14.16 -3.25 7.84
C GLU A 14 12.71 -3.13 7.37
N ALA A 15 12.50 -3.02 6.06
CA ALA A 15 11.17 -3.05 5.46
C ALA A 15 10.88 -4.43 4.87
N LYS A 16 9.70 -4.96 5.14
CA LYS A 16 9.20 -6.23 4.60
C LYS A 16 7.75 -6.06 4.15
N PRO A 17 7.31 -6.77 3.09
CA PRO A 17 5.89 -6.83 2.76
C PRO A 17 5.12 -7.47 3.92
N LEU A 18 3.88 -7.01 4.15
CA LEU A 18 2.93 -7.72 5.01
C LEU A 18 2.51 -9.04 4.34
N GLU A 19 2.04 -9.96 5.16
CA GLU A 19 1.47 -11.24 4.74
C GLU A 19 0.21 -11.01 3.90
N ASP A 20 -0.01 -11.89 2.93
CA ASP A 20 -1.18 -11.84 2.04
C ASP A 20 -2.48 -11.83 2.86
N GLY A 21 -3.37 -10.86 2.57
CA GLY A 21 -4.64 -10.69 3.27
C GLY A 21 -4.56 -9.84 4.54
N LEU A 22 -3.38 -9.56 5.08
CA LEU A 22 -3.24 -8.76 6.31
C LEU A 22 -3.57 -7.29 6.05
N ALA A 23 -3.16 -6.75 4.89
CA ALA A 23 -3.50 -5.37 4.52
C ALA A 23 -5.02 -5.18 4.39
N GLU A 24 -5.71 -6.17 3.81
CA GLU A 24 -7.17 -6.18 3.65
C GLU A 24 -7.86 -6.33 5.00
N ALA A 25 -7.36 -7.19 5.89
CA ALA A 25 -7.88 -7.34 7.25
C ALA A 25 -7.79 -6.03 8.04
N ILE A 26 -6.72 -5.24 7.85
CA ILE A 26 -6.57 -3.91 8.45
C ILE A 26 -7.59 -2.93 7.86
N ASP A 27 -7.73 -2.87 6.53
CA ASP A 27 -8.69 -1.96 5.87
C ASP A 27 -10.14 -2.24 6.27
N ASP A 28 -10.51 -3.52 6.41
CA ASP A 28 -11.84 -3.97 6.81
C ASP A 28 -12.11 -3.73 8.31
N GLY A 29 -11.10 -3.32 9.07
CA GLY A 29 -11.19 -3.03 10.50
C GLY A 29 -11.21 -4.28 11.39
N HIS A 30 -10.77 -5.44 10.88
CA HIS A 30 -10.52 -6.63 11.72
C HIS A 30 -9.31 -6.40 12.63
N VAL A 31 -8.35 -5.59 12.17
CA VAL A 31 -7.24 -5.07 12.96
C VAL A 31 -7.31 -3.55 12.90
N ASP A 32 -7.91 -2.93 13.93
CA ASP A 32 -8.08 -1.48 13.97
C ASP A 32 -7.11 -0.83 14.98
N GLY A 33 -6.20 -0.01 14.45
CA GLY A 33 -5.27 0.80 15.24
C GLY A 33 -5.94 1.91 16.06
N LEU A 34 -7.23 2.20 15.84
CA LEU A 34 -8.05 3.13 16.65
C LEU A 34 -8.82 2.44 17.79
N ALA A 35 -9.23 1.18 17.61
CA ALA A 35 -10.04 0.46 18.59
C ALA A 35 -9.20 -0.24 19.68
N GLU A 36 -7.95 -0.62 19.37
CA GLU A 36 -7.18 -1.55 20.21
C GLU A 36 -5.67 -1.24 20.34
N VAL A 37 -5.28 0.03 20.24
CA VAL A 37 -3.98 0.55 20.73
C VAL A 37 -4.29 1.97 21.24
N ILE A 38 -4.41 2.26 22.53
CA ILE A 38 -3.33 2.43 23.52
C ILE A 38 -4.05 2.53 24.89
N ASP A 39 -3.90 1.53 25.77
CA ASP A 39 -3.88 1.77 27.23
C ASP A 39 -2.43 1.49 27.65
N ASP A 40 -1.71 2.52 28.12
CA ASP A 40 -0.28 2.44 28.47
C ASP A 40 0.68 1.84 27.41
N GLY A 41 0.36 1.96 26.12
CA GLY A 41 1.32 1.72 25.03
C GLY A 41 1.54 0.25 24.66
N GLN A 42 0.63 -0.65 25.02
CA GLN A 42 0.62 -2.04 24.54
C GLN A 42 -0.49 -2.26 23.52
N VAL A 43 -0.18 -3.01 22.46
CA VAL A 43 -1.16 -3.62 21.56
C VAL A 43 -2.08 -4.50 22.40
N VAL A 44 -3.39 -4.43 22.20
CA VAL A 44 -4.31 -5.32 22.92
C VAL A 44 -3.98 -6.77 22.54
N GLN A 45 -3.90 -7.66 23.54
CA GLN A 45 -3.62 -9.08 23.37
C GLN A 45 -4.46 -9.74 22.25
N GLY A 46 -5.67 -9.23 22.01
CA GLY A 46 -6.56 -9.65 20.93
C GLY A 46 -5.97 -9.49 19.52
N ILE A 47 -5.31 -8.36 19.21
CA ILE A 47 -4.62 -8.17 17.93
C ILE A 47 -3.46 -9.16 17.80
N ALA A 48 -2.66 -9.33 18.85
CA ALA A 48 -1.53 -10.28 18.82
C ALA A 48 -1.99 -11.73 18.67
N ASP A 49 -3.10 -12.10 19.30
CA ASP A 49 -3.73 -13.41 19.15
C ASP A 49 -4.25 -13.60 17.73
N PHE A 50 -4.97 -12.62 17.17
CA PHE A 50 -5.48 -12.66 15.79
C PHE A 50 -4.35 -12.79 14.76
N LEU A 51 -3.30 -11.95 14.87
CA LEU A 51 -2.14 -12.01 13.99
C LEU A 51 -1.43 -13.37 14.08
N SER A 52 -1.36 -13.95 15.28
CA SER A 52 -0.74 -15.25 15.48
C SER A 52 -1.58 -16.41 14.93
N GLU A 53 -2.90 -16.37 15.11
CA GLU A 53 -3.83 -17.41 14.68
C GLU A 53 -4.07 -17.41 13.17
N GLU A 54 -4.32 -16.23 12.58
CA GLU A 54 -4.69 -16.11 11.16
C GLU A 54 -3.47 -15.91 10.23
N PHE A 55 -2.42 -15.22 10.72
CA PHE A 55 -1.26 -14.83 9.90
C PHE A 55 0.06 -15.46 10.37
N ASN A 56 0.03 -16.33 11.38
CA ASN A 56 1.22 -17.02 11.93
C ASN A 56 2.33 -16.04 12.39
N TRP A 57 1.94 -14.87 12.90
CA TRP A 57 2.86 -13.94 13.53
C TRP A 57 3.37 -14.45 14.87
N ASP A 58 4.60 -14.04 15.20
CA ASP A 58 5.15 -14.18 16.53
C ASP A 58 4.40 -13.24 17.49
N LYS A 59 3.85 -13.79 18.58
CA LYS A 59 3.05 -13.02 19.55
C LYS A 59 3.87 -11.94 20.24
N ASP A 60 5.13 -12.22 20.57
CA ASP A 60 5.99 -11.26 21.25
C ASP A 60 6.31 -10.08 20.32
N LEU A 61 6.51 -10.36 19.02
CA LEU A 61 6.68 -9.33 18.01
C LEU A 61 5.39 -8.52 17.77
N ALA A 62 4.24 -9.18 17.72
CA ALA A 62 2.94 -8.54 17.53
C ALA A 62 2.59 -7.60 18.69
N MET A 63 2.98 -7.94 19.92
CA MET A 63 2.82 -7.07 21.09
C MET A 63 3.68 -5.79 21.02
N ASN A 64 4.70 -5.77 20.18
CA ASN A 64 5.62 -4.65 19.98
C ASN A 64 5.29 -3.80 18.75
N ILE A 65 4.06 -3.86 18.21
CA ILE A 65 3.61 -2.92 17.19
C ILE A 65 3.41 -1.54 17.83
N TRP A 66 4.17 -0.55 17.37
CA TRP A 66 4.13 0.83 17.86
C TRP A 66 3.11 1.70 17.15
N GLY A 67 2.73 1.36 15.92
CA GLY A 67 1.72 2.13 15.21
C GLY A 67 1.38 1.61 13.83
N PHE A 68 0.22 2.04 13.38
CA PHE A 68 -0.33 1.84 12.04
C PHE A 68 -0.16 3.11 11.21
N GLY A 69 -0.06 2.99 9.90
CA GLY A 69 0.17 4.12 8.99
C GLY A 69 -0.29 3.82 7.57
N PRO A 70 -0.61 4.82 6.72
CA PRO A 70 -0.74 6.23 7.05
C PRO A 70 -1.80 6.51 8.14
N GLU A 71 -1.64 7.64 8.82
CA GLU A 71 -2.47 8.05 9.96
C GLU A 71 -2.50 7.03 11.12
N THR A 72 -3.65 6.47 11.50
CA THR A 72 -3.77 5.48 12.59
C THR A 72 -4.43 4.17 12.15
N THR A 73 -4.82 4.07 10.89
CA THR A 73 -5.64 2.95 10.37
C THR A 73 -5.06 2.35 9.11
N GLY A 74 -4.03 2.95 8.51
CA GLY A 74 -3.49 2.43 7.27
C GLY A 74 -2.76 1.09 7.44
N PRO A 75 -2.70 0.27 6.38
CA PRO A 75 -2.12 -1.07 6.39
C PRO A 75 -0.59 -1.05 6.26
N ASN A 76 0.07 -0.32 7.15
CA ASN A 76 1.52 -0.39 7.34
C ASN A 76 1.81 -0.44 8.83
N LEU A 77 2.82 -1.20 9.24
CA LEU A 77 3.15 -1.43 10.64
C LEU A 77 4.53 -0.87 10.95
N LEU A 78 4.66 -0.21 12.10
CA LEU A 78 5.95 0.07 12.75
C LEU A 78 6.09 -0.88 13.94
N VAL A 79 7.14 -1.68 13.94
CA VAL A 79 7.38 -2.72 14.97
C VAL A 79 8.74 -2.53 15.61
N ASP A 80 8.77 -2.61 16.93
CA ASP A 80 10.03 -2.71 17.67
C ASP A 80 10.51 -4.16 17.71
N ALA A 81 11.57 -4.42 16.95
CA ALA A 81 12.25 -5.71 16.88
C ALA A 81 13.63 -5.66 17.56
N CYS A 82 13.89 -4.66 18.41
CA CYS A 82 15.15 -4.52 19.11
C CYS A 82 15.37 -5.68 20.08
N LYS A 83 16.56 -6.29 20.01
CA LYS A 83 16.98 -7.35 20.94
C LYS A 83 17.60 -6.74 22.19
N GLY A 84 16.80 -6.06 23.01
CA GLY A 84 17.21 -5.50 24.29
C GLY A 84 16.06 -4.81 25.02
N GLU A 85 15.97 -4.98 26.34
CA GLU A 85 15.06 -4.20 27.18
C GLU A 85 15.61 -2.78 27.35
N ILE A 86 15.33 -1.90 26.40
CA ILE A 86 15.62 -0.48 26.57
C ILE A 86 14.27 0.23 26.63
N GLY A 87 13.94 0.70 27.83
CA GLY A 87 12.76 1.53 28.05
C GLY A 87 12.96 2.86 27.34
N TYR A 88 12.41 2.98 26.12
CA TYR A 88 12.27 4.27 25.47
C TYR A 88 11.46 5.22 26.36
N SER A 89 11.84 6.50 26.41
CA SER A 89 10.91 7.48 26.95
C SER A 89 9.69 7.56 26.03
N ASN A 90 8.49 7.67 26.60
CA ASN A 90 7.26 7.82 25.83
C ASN A 90 7.35 8.96 24.78
N GLU A 91 8.16 9.98 25.05
CA GLU A 91 8.43 11.10 24.13
C GLU A 91 9.13 10.66 22.83
N ILE A 92 10.11 9.76 22.91
CA ILE A 92 10.82 9.25 21.72
C ILE A 92 9.85 8.41 20.88
N ASN A 93 9.08 7.53 21.51
CA ASN A 93 8.10 6.69 20.81
C ASN A 93 7.08 7.54 20.03
N GLN A 94 6.53 8.60 20.64
CA GLN A 94 5.60 9.50 19.96
C GLN A 94 6.23 10.22 18.78
N SER A 95 7.49 10.67 18.91
CA SER A 95 8.24 11.30 17.82
C SER A 95 8.49 10.32 16.66
N LEU A 96 8.82 9.08 16.96
CA LEU A 96 9.04 8.03 15.96
C LEU A 96 7.75 7.65 15.25
N VAL A 97 6.67 7.41 16.00
CA VAL A 97 5.35 7.13 15.42
C VAL A 97 4.90 8.29 14.52
N ALA A 98 5.12 9.55 14.91
CA ALA A 98 4.83 10.70 14.06
C ALA A 98 5.65 10.70 12.76
N GLY A 99 6.96 10.42 12.84
CA GLY A 99 7.82 10.31 11.65
C GLY A 99 7.41 9.17 10.72
N PHE A 100 6.98 8.04 11.28
CA PHE A 100 6.44 6.91 10.52
C PHE A 100 5.13 7.25 9.81
N LYS A 101 4.20 7.95 10.47
CA LYS A 101 2.94 8.39 9.86
C LYS A 101 3.18 9.32 8.68
N GLU A 102 4.10 10.27 8.82
CA GLU A 102 4.49 11.16 7.71
C GLU A 102 5.13 10.38 6.56
N ALA A 103 6.01 9.43 6.88
CA ALA A 103 6.69 8.60 5.87
C ALA A 103 5.71 7.70 5.11
N SER A 104 4.80 7.04 5.82
CA SER A 104 3.79 6.16 5.22
C SER A 104 2.73 6.95 4.43
N ASN A 105 2.43 8.19 4.78
CA ASN A 105 1.57 9.07 4.00
C ASN A 105 2.26 9.57 2.71
N LYS A 106 3.56 9.90 2.79
CA LYS A 106 4.35 10.38 1.65
C LYS A 106 5.49 9.42 1.33
N GLY A 107 5.16 8.37 0.60
CA GLY A 107 6.08 7.33 0.16
C GLY A 107 7.24 7.85 -0.69
N CYS A 108 8.34 7.10 -0.71
CA CYS A 108 9.62 7.63 -1.17
C CYS A 108 9.79 7.59 -2.70
N LEU A 109 8.94 6.82 -3.41
CA LEU A 109 8.96 6.75 -4.88
C LEU A 109 8.31 7.99 -5.53
N THR A 110 7.11 8.33 -5.11
CA THR A 110 6.23 9.29 -5.81
C THR A 110 5.44 10.20 -4.87
N GLU A 111 5.73 10.21 -3.57
CA GLU A 111 4.90 10.87 -2.53
C GLU A 111 3.42 10.45 -2.61
N GLU A 112 3.19 9.16 -2.84
CA GLU A 112 1.89 8.49 -2.67
C GLU A 112 1.90 7.70 -1.36
N GLU A 113 0.72 7.37 -0.85
CA GLU A 113 0.59 6.56 0.36
C GLU A 113 1.24 5.18 0.18
N MET A 114 1.93 4.73 1.22
CA MET A 114 2.47 3.37 1.32
C MET A 114 1.34 2.41 1.69
N ARG A 115 1.45 1.15 1.30
CA ARG A 115 0.51 0.08 1.66
C ARG A 115 1.25 -1.24 1.74
N GLY A 116 0.90 -2.06 2.73
CA GLY A 116 1.35 -3.44 2.83
C GLY A 116 2.79 -3.58 3.31
N ILE A 117 3.29 -2.67 4.16
CA ILE A 117 4.69 -2.68 4.61
C ILE A 117 4.80 -2.78 6.14
N CYS A 118 5.61 -3.73 6.62
CA CYS A 118 6.08 -3.80 8.00
C CYS A 118 7.50 -3.23 8.10
N PHE A 119 7.70 -2.24 8.97
CA PHE A 119 8.99 -1.64 9.28
C PHE A 119 9.46 -2.10 10.67
N ASN A 120 10.52 -2.91 10.68
CA ASN A 120 11.14 -3.41 11.91
C ASN A 120 12.29 -2.51 12.33
N LEU A 121 12.23 -1.98 13.55
CA LEU A 121 13.35 -1.29 14.19
C LEU A 121 14.29 -2.33 14.82
N LEU A 122 15.54 -2.39 14.38
CA LEU A 122 16.48 -3.46 14.76
C LEU A 122 17.53 -3.06 15.80
N GLU A 123 17.81 -1.76 15.96
CA GLU A 123 18.80 -1.27 16.92
C GLU A 123 18.27 -0.06 17.71
N ASP A 124 18.76 0.03 18.95
CA ASP A 124 18.35 1.01 19.95
C ASP A 124 18.84 2.43 19.66
N VAL A 125 18.05 3.43 20.04
CA VAL A 125 18.29 4.85 19.76
C VAL A 125 18.05 5.73 20.99
N VAL A 126 19.09 6.44 21.42
CA VAL A 126 19.04 7.33 22.59
C VAL A 126 18.62 8.77 22.25
N HIS A 127 18.83 9.24 21.01
CA HIS A 127 18.45 10.59 20.59
C HIS A 127 17.97 10.62 19.14
N CYS A 128 16.66 10.73 18.90
CA CYS A 128 16.18 10.74 17.52
C CYS A 128 15.03 11.70 17.21
N SER A 129 15.00 12.12 15.94
CA SER A 129 13.96 12.97 15.38
C SER A 129 13.10 12.20 14.37
N SER A 130 11.87 12.65 14.17
CA SER A 130 10.96 12.15 13.13
C SER A 130 11.57 12.21 11.72
N ILE A 131 12.40 13.22 11.45
CA ILE A 131 13.09 13.42 10.16
C ILE A 131 14.10 12.30 9.89
N ASP A 132 14.84 11.90 10.92
CA ASP A 132 15.86 10.85 10.79
C ASP A 132 15.20 9.48 10.55
N LEU A 133 14.03 9.24 11.17
CA LEU A 133 13.27 8.02 10.96
C LEU A 133 12.72 7.95 9.53
N ARG A 134 12.11 9.04 9.04
CA ARG A 134 11.58 9.10 7.66
C ARG A 134 12.65 8.76 6.62
N LYS A 135 13.87 9.29 6.77
CA LYS A 135 14.99 8.96 5.88
C LYS A 135 15.33 7.47 5.91
N SER A 136 15.32 6.87 7.09
CA SER A 136 15.67 5.47 7.29
C SER A 136 14.59 4.52 6.76
N ILE A 137 13.31 4.87 6.94
CA ILE A 137 12.16 4.22 6.31
C ILE A 137 12.32 4.25 4.79
N CYS A 138 12.60 5.41 4.20
CA CYS A 138 12.83 5.50 2.75
C CYS A 138 13.97 4.63 2.28
N TYR A 139 15.10 4.63 2.99
CA TYR A 139 16.23 3.77 2.67
C TYR A 139 15.83 2.29 2.70
N SER A 140 15.16 1.86 3.79
CA SER A 140 14.70 0.49 3.95
C SER A 140 13.76 0.07 2.82
N GLN A 141 12.84 0.95 2.40
CA GLN A 141 11.92 0.73 1.29
C GLN A 141 12.67 0.50 -0.02
N PHE A 142 13.65 1.35 -0.37
CA PHE A 142 14.45 1.16 -1.59
C PHE A 142 15.24 -0.15 -1.58
N THR A 143 15.77 -0.54 -0.42
CA THR A 143 16.50 -1.81 -0.28
C THR A 143 15.59 -3.04 -0.32
N ALA A 144 14.31 -2.88 -0.05
CA ALA A 144 13.29 -3.94 -0.04
C ALA A 144 12.60 -4.13 -1.39
N THR A 145 13.19 -3.63 -2.49
CA THR A 145 12.68 -3.78 -3.87
C THR A 145 11.20 -3.40 -4.00
N PRO A 146 10.86 -2.11 -3.84
CA PRO A 146 9.47 -1.68 -3.74
C PRO A 146 8.72 -1.91 -5.05
N ARG A 147 7.38 -1.98 -4.96
CA ARG A 147 6.47 -2.12 -6.10
C ARG A 147 5.39 -1.06 -6.04
N LEU A 148 4.77 -0.79 -7.19
CA LEU A 148 3.56 0.03 -7.24
C LEU A 148 2.35 -0.89 -7.11
N LEU A 149 1.29 -0.36 -6.51
CA LEU A 149 -0.01 -1.00 -6.46
C LEU A 149 -0.97 -0.27 -7.41
N GLU A 150 -1.69 -1.03 -8.22
CA GLU A 150 -2.77 -0.53 -9.07
C GLU A 150 -4.12 -0.92 -8.45
N PRO A 151 -5.06 0.03 -8.28
CA PRO A 151 -6.37 -0.30 -7.75
C PRO A 151 -7.29 -0.82 -8.86
N PHE A 152 -8.16 -1.77 -8.50
CA PHE A 152 -9.13 -2.39 -9.39
C PHE A 152 -10.56 -2.14 -8.93
N TYR A 153 -11.44 -1.90 -9.92
CA TYR A 153 -12.88 -1.92 -9.72
C TYR A 153 -13.44 -3.30 -10.05
N LEU A 154 -14.31 -3.81 -9.18
CA LEU A 154 -15.31 -4.81 -9.54
C LEU A 154 -16.44 -4.09 -10.26
N PHE A 155 -16.64 -4.42 -11.54
CA PHE A 155 -17.80 -3.95 -12.28
C PHE A 155 -18.91 -5.02 -12.29
N GLU A 156 -20.15 -4.56 -12.21
CA GLU A 156 -21.36 -5.33 -12.51
C GLU A 156 -22.10 -4.63 -13.65
N ILE A 157 -22.28 -5.32 -14.77
CA ILE A 157 -23.01 -4.83 -15.94
C ILE A 157 -24.26 -5.67 -16.13
N GLN A 158 -25.39 -5.01 -16.28
CA GLN A 158 -26.65 -5.64 -16.68
C GLN A 158 -27.02 -5.19 -18.09
N VAL A 159 -27.14 -6.14 -19.01
CA VAL A 159 -27.36 -5.87 -20.44
C VAL A 159 -28.21 -6.97 -21.09
N PRO A 160 -29.05 -6.67 -22.10
CA PRO A 160 -29.73 -7.71 -22.87
C PRO A 160 -28.77 -8.59 -23.68
N GLU A 161 -29.16 -9.84 -23.91
CA GLU A 161 -28.33 -10.84 -24.63
C GLU A 161 -27.76 -10.34 -25.97
N ARG A 162 -28.57 -9.61 -26.73
CA ARG A 162 -28.20 -9.08 -28.06
C ARG A 162 -26.94 -8.19 -28.02
N GLN A 163 -26.69 -7.54 -26.90
CA GLN A 163 -25.60 -6.57 -26.74
C GLN A 163 -24.48 -7.10 -25.84
N LEU A 164 -24.59 -8.33 -25.33
CA LEU A 164 -23.56 -8.96 -24.49
C LEU A 164 -22.19 -8.94 -25.15
N GLY A 165 -22.12 -9.30 -26.44
CA GLY A 165 -20.86 -9.30 -27.19
C GLY A 165 -20.21 -7.90 -27.26
N GLY A 166 -21.00 -6.83 -27.38
CA GLY A 166 -20.49 -5.46 -27.37
C GLY A 166 -19.88 -5.08 -26.03
N VAL A 167 -20.48 -5.52 -24.93
CA VAL A 167 -19.94 -5.32 -23.57
C VAL A 167 -18.59 -6.01 -23.41
N CYS A 168 -18.48 -7.28 -23.78
CA CYS A 168 -17.22 -8.03 -23.64
C CYS A 168 -16.10 -7.37 -24.46
N THR A 169 -16.38 -6.93 -25.70
CA THR A 169 -15.39 -6.18 -26.51
C THR A 169 -14.93 -4.89 -25.84
N VAL A 170 -15.86 -4.08 -25.30
CA VAL A 170 -15.49 -2.81 -24.63
C VAL A 170 -14.65 -3.06 -23.37
N VAL A 171 -14.91 -4.15 -22.65
CA VAL A 171 -14.13 -4.54 -21.47
C VAL A 171 -12.71 -4.97 -21.89
N GLU A 172 -12.59 -5.84 -22.89
CA GLU A 172 -11.30 -6.32 -23.40
C GLU A 172 -10.43 -5.19 -23.97
N GLU A 173 -11.02 -4.28 -24.75
CA GLU A 173 -10.32 -3.11 -25.31
C GLU A 173 -9.74 -2.18 -24.24
N ARG A 174 -10.31 -2.21 -23.03
CA ARG A 174 -9.84 -1.45 -21.87
C ARG A 174 -8.95 -2.27 -20.93
N GLY A 175 -8.58 -3.49 -21.32
CA GLY A 175 -7.77 -4.38 -20.50
C GLY A 175 -8.48 -4.86 -19.23
N GLY A 176 -9.81 -4.86 -19.20
CA GLY A 176 -10.59 -5.49 -18.15
C GLY A 176 -10.75 -6.99 -18.38
N GLY A 177 -10.99 -7.75 -17.32
CA GLY A 177 -11.21 -9.19 -17.36
C GLY A 177 -12.61 -9.55 -16.87
N VAL A 178 -13.37 -10.30 -17.67
CA VAL A 178 -14.68 -10.86 -17.26
C VAL A 178 -14.46 -12.24 -16.64
N PHE A 179 -15.00 -12.48 -15.45
CA PHE A 179 -14.94 -13.80 -14.80
C PHE A 179 -16.33 -14.41 -14.57
N LEU A 180 -17.41 -13.64 -14.69
CA LEU A 180 -18.77 -14.13 -14.50
C LEU A 180 -19.68 -13.58 -15.60
N GLU A 181 -20.35 -14.49 -16.30
CA GLU A 181 -21.46 -14.18 -17.19
C GLU A 181 -22.62 -15.09 -16.81
N MET A 182 -23.75 -14.51 -16.41
CA MET A 182 -24.95 -15.29 -16.10
C MET A 182 -26.22 -14.65 -16.65
N HIS A 183 -27.09 -15.48 -17.20
CA HIS A 183 -28.45 -15.08 -17.54
C HIS A 183 -29.28 -14.91 -16.26
N ILE A 184 -29.99 -13.80 -16.12
CA ILE A 184 -30.89 -13.56 -14.98
C ILE A 184 -32.19 -14.36 -15.20
N PRO A 185 -32.51 -15.38 -14.40
CA PRO A 185 -33.68 -16.22 -14.62
C PRO A 185 -34.98 -15.40 -14.65
N GLY A 186 -35.79 -15.59 -15.70
CA GLY A 186 -37.06 -14.87 -15.86
C GLY A 186 -36.93 -13.43 -16.37
N HIS A 187 -35.72 -12.96 -16.71
CA HIS A 187 -35.47 -11.60 -17.22
C HIS A 187 -34.60 -11.66 -18.49
N PRO A 188 -34.81 -10.81 -19.52
CA PRO A 188 -34.05 -10.86 -20.77
C PRO A 188 -32.60 -10.32 -20.67
N TYR A 189 -32.07 -10.18 -19.45
CA TYR A 189 -30.76 -9.55 -19.20
C TYR A 189 -29.76 -10.59 -18.71
N TYR A 190 -28.52 -10.36 -19.12
CA TYR A 190 -27.34 -10.99 -18.56
C TYR A 190 -26.71 -10.06 -17.53
N LYS A 191 -26.15 -10.67 -16.50
CA LYS A 191 -25.26 -10.05 -15.53
C LYS A 191 -23.83 -10.46 -15.86
N VAL A 192 -22.98 -9.47 -16.09
CA VAL A 192 -21.56 -9.61 -16.35
C VAL A 192 -20.80 -9.02 -15.19
N LYS A 193 -19.86 -9.78 -14.59
CA LYS A 193 -18.92 -9.25 -13.59
C LYS A 193 -17.48 -9.47 -14.01
N GLY A 194 -16.65 -8.53 -13.62
CA GLY A 194 -15.24 -8.55 -13.93
C GLY A 194 -14.47 -7.46 -13.22
N TYR A 195 -13.17 -7.44 -13.48
CA TYR A 195 -12.24 -6.47 -12.93
C TYR A 195 -11.74 -5.53 -14.01
N ILE A 196 -11.57 -4.26 -13.65
CA ILE A 196 -10.94 -3.27 -14.51
C ILE A 196 -10.06 -2.36 -13.65
N ALA A 197 -8.81 -2.15 -14.07
CA ALA A 197 -7.93 -1.19 -13.42
C ALA A 197 -8.55 0.21 -13.43
N ILE A 198 -8.49 0.94 -12.32
CA ILE A 198 -9.08 2.28 -12.22
C ILE A 198 -8.50 3.20 -13.29
N ASN A 199 -7.21 3.09 -13.60
CA ASN A 199 -6.55 3.88 -14.63
C ASN A 199 -7.17 3.66 -16.03
N ASN A 200 -7.70 2.46 -16.31
CA ASN A 200 -8.36 2.14 -17.58
C ASN A 200 -9.88 2.39 -17.55
N SER A 201 -10.46 2.68 -16.38
CA SER A 201 -11.89 2.90 -16.19
C SER A 201 -12.37 4.29 -16.64
N PHE A 202 -11.47 5.25 -16.91
CA PHE A 202 -11.85 6.61 -17.31
C PHE A 202 -12.64 6.62 -18.62
N GLY A 203 -13.89 7.11 -18.56
CA GLY A 203 -14.81 7.14 -19.69
C GLY A 203 -15.42 5.78 -20.05
N PHE A 204 -15.22 4.73 -19.23
CA PHE A 204 -15.78 3.39 -19.44
C PHE A 204 -17.30 3.41 -19.58
N SER A 205 -18.00 4.08 -18.66
CA SER A 205 -19.47 4.22 -18.71
C SER A 205 -19.96 4.83 -20.03
N ARG A 206 -19.25 5.83 -20.56
CA ARG A 206 -19.64 6.50 -21.81
C ARG A 206 -19.49 5.57 -23.02
N VAL A 207 -18.38 4.85 -23.11
CA VAL A 207 -18.13 3.91 -24.22
C VAL A 207 -19.08 2.72 -24.15
N LEU A 208 -19.30 2.17 -22.95
CA LEU A 208 -20.23 1.07 -22.73
C LEU A 208 -21.65 1.45 -23.17
N LYS A 209 -22.13 2.61 -22.75
CA LYS A 209 -23.43 3.15 -23.15
C LYS A 209 -23.58 3.33 -24.65
N ALA A 210 -22.57 3.90 -25.32
CA ALA A 210 -22.57 4.04 -26.76
C ALA A 210 -22.62 2.69 -27.51
N SER A 211 -21.96 1.65 -26.98
CA SER A 211 -21.98 0.30 -27.54
C SER A 211 -23.28 -0.47 -27.30
N THR A 212 -24.12 0.01 -26.38
CA THR A 212 -25.32 -0.68 -25.89
C THR A 212 -26.60 0.15 -26.09
N ASP A 213 -26.58 1.16 -26.96
CA ASP A 213 -27.72 2.05 -27.19
C ASP A 213 -28.30 2.63 -25.87
N ASP A 214 -27.42 2.95 -24.93
CA ASP A 214 -27.73 3.47 -23.58
C ASP A 214 -28.53 2.52 -22.66
N ILE A 215 -28.71 1.24 -23.00
CA ILE A 215 -29.55 0.33 -22.19
C ILE A 215 -28.77 -0.49 -21.15
N ALA A 216 -27.43 -0.49 -21.20
CA ALA A 216 -26.61 -1.17 -20.20
C ALA A 216 -26.57 -0.39 -18.87
N LEU A 217 -26.76 -1.13 -17.77
CA LEU A 217 -26.60 -0.60 -16.42
C LEU A 217 -25.22 -1.01 -15.90
N LEU A 218 -24.37 -0.02 -15.58
CA LEU A 218 -23.03 -0.24 -15.02
C LEU A 218 -22.99 0.19 -13.56
N GLN A 219 -22.48 -0.70 -12.71
CA GLN A 219 -22.07 -0.39 -11.35
C GLN A 219 -20.58 -0.72 -11.23
N CYS A 220 -19.81 0.15 -10.59
CA CYS A 220 -18.42 -0.12 -10.23
C CYS A 220 -18.24 0.12 -8.74
N LEU A 221 -17.58 -0.80 -8.07
CA LEU A 221 -17.14 -0.68 -6.68
C LEU A 221 -15.63 -0.90 -6.64
N PHE A 222 -14.92 -0.18 -5.79
CA PHE A 222 -13.54 -0.55 -5.44
C PHE A 222 -13.55 -1.98 -4.87
N ASP A 223 -12.61 -2.81 -5.32
CA ASP A 223 -12.51 -4.21 -4.89
C ASP A 223 -11.18 -4.48 -4.20
N HIS A 224 -10.05 -4.35 -4.91
CA HIS A 224 -8.73 -4.64 -4.35
C HIS A 224 -7.63 -3.80 -5.00
N TRP A 225 -6.44 -3.90 -4.41
CA TRP A 225 -5.17 -3.45 -4.98
C TRP A 225 -4.42 -4.66 -5.53
N ASP A 226 -3.77 -4.49 -6.68
CA ASP A 226 -2.91 -5.52 -7.26
C ASP A 226 -1.50 -4.98 -7.52
N ILE A 227 -0.50 -5.86 -7.51
CA ILE A 227 0.90 -5.49 -7.66
C ILE A 227 1.24 -5.28 -9.14
N ILE A 228 1.85 -4.14 -9.47
CA ILE A 228 2.50 -3.96 -10.77
C ILE A 228 3.84 -4.67 -10.73
N GLU A 229 3.95 -5.79 -11.45
CA GLU A 229 5.15 -6.65 -11.51
C GLU A 229 6.41 -5.94 -12.05
N ALA A 230 6.23 -4.92 -12.88
CA ALA A 230 7.34 -4.15 -13.44
C ALA A 230 8.10 -3.38 -12.34
N ASP A 231 9.44 -3.40 -12.39
CA ASP A 231 10.27 -2.75 -11.38
C ASP A 231 10.22 -1.22 -11.49
N PRO A 232 9.68 -0.48 -10.50
CA PRO A 232 9.61 0.97 -10.54
C PRO A 232 10.98 1.66 -10.47
N LEU A 233 12.04 0.93 -10.09
CA LEU A 233 13.41 1.46 -9.99
C LEU A 233 14.16 1.41 -11.32
N ASP A 234 13.68 0.63 -12.30
CA ASP A 234 14.20 0.61 -13.67
C ASP A 234 13.47 1.65 -14.53
N PRO A 235 14.12 2.75 -14.94
CA PRO A 235 13.48 3.81 -15.73
C PRO A 235 12.97 3.36 -17.10
N SER A 236 13.43 2.20 -17.59
CA SER A 236 12.99 1.63 -18.87
C SER A 236 11.77 0.72 -18.73
N SER A 237 11.41 0.33 -17.51
CA SER A 237 10.23 -0.50 -17.24
C SER A 237 8.94 0.35 -17.33
N PRO A 238 7.78 -0.27 -17.62
CA PRO A 238 6.50 0.43 -17.58
C PRO A 238 6.23 1.14 -16.24
N ALA A 239 6.59 0.51 -15.12
CA ALA A 239 6.45 1.12 -13.79
C ALA A 239 7.40 2.29 -13.58
N GLY A 240 8.65 2.20 -14.05
CA GLY A 240 9.63 3.28 -13.94
C GLY A 240 9.25 4.50 -14.78
N ILE A 241 8.70 4.28 -15.97
CA ILE A 241 8.13 5.36 -16.80
C ILE A 241 6.98 6.06 -16.07
N LEU A 242 6.04 5.28 -15.51
CA LEU A 242 4.92 5.82 -14.73
C LEU A 242 5.40 6.63 -13.51
N VAL A 243 6.39 6.12 -12.77
CA VAL A 243 7.02 6.87 -11.68
C VAL A 243 7.61 8.19 -12.18
N GLY A 244 8.31 8.17 -13.31
CA GLY A 244 8.86 9.37 -13.95
C GLY A 244 7.80 10.43 -14.25
N GLU A 245 6.69 10.02 -14.88
CA GLU A 245 5.56 10.90 -15.21
C GLU A 245 4.90 11.50 -13.95
N ILE A 246 4.67 10.67 -12.92
CA ILE A 246 4.09 11.13 -11.65
C ILE A 246 5.00 12.16 -10.99
N ARG A 247 6.32 11.89 -10.94
CA ARG A 247 7.30 12.78 -10.33
C ARG A 247 7.43 14.10 -11.09
N GLU A 248 7.43 14.08 -12.42
CA GLU A 248 7.44 15.29 -13.24
C GLU A 248 6.21 16.15 -12.98
N ARG A 249 5.02 15.54 -12.98
CA ARG A 249 3.75 16.22 -12.68
C ARG A 249 3.72 16.83 -11.27
N LYS A 250 4.33 16.17 -10.28
CA LYS A 250 4.45 16.65 -8.89
C LYS A 250 5.65 17.60 -8.68
N GLY A 251 6.54 17.76 -9.66
CA GLY A 251 7.75 18.58 -9.53
C GLY A 251 8.85 17.97 -8.66
N LEU A 252 8.87 16.65 -8.49
CA LEU A 252 9.75 15.93 -7.56
C LEU A 252 11.17 15.64 -8.11
N GLY A 253 11.52 16.12 -9.29
CA GLY A 253 12.81 15.83 -9.94
C GLY A 253 13.00 14.34 -10.28
N MET A 254 14.08 14.02 -11.00
CA MET A 254 14.36 12.63 -11.36
C MET A 254 14.69 11.79 -10.12
N MET A 255 14.29 10.52 -10.14
CA MET A 255 14.58 9.57 -9.07
C MET A 255 16.08 9.28 -9.04
N ASN A 256 16.80 9.94 -8.13
CA ASN A 256 18.22 9.71 -7.92
C ASN A 256 18.42 8.70 -6.80
N LEU A 257 18.34 7.40 -7.11
CA LEU A 257 18.43 6.28 -6.16
C LEU A 257 19.62 6.34 -5.18
N LEU A 258 20.72 6.99 -5.57
CA LEU A 258 21.90 7.20 -4.73
C LEU A 258 22.27 8.69 -4.53
N ARG A 259 21.95 9.57 -5.47
CA ARG A 259 22.59 10.90 -5.56
C ARG A 259 21.97 11.92 -4.61
N ASP A 260 20.65 11.91 -4.42
CA ASP A 260 20.00 12.81 -3.46
C ASP A 260 20.36 12.47 -2.00
N PHE A 261 20.85 11.24 -1.78
CA PHE A 261 21.29 10.77 -0.47
C PHE A 261 22.80 10.95 -0.25
N LEU A 262 23.66 10.71 -1.25
CA LEU A 262 25.10 10.94 -1.13
C LEU A 262 25.47 12.44 -1.17
N ASP A 263 24.76 13.27 -1.93
CA ASP A 263 25.10 14.69 -2.08
C ASP A 263 24.64 15.55 -0.87
N ASN A 264 23.74 15.04 -0.01
CA ASN A 264 23.34 15.68 1.26
C ASN A 264 24.07 15.13 2.49
N GLN A 265 24.91 14.12 2.31
CA GLN A 265 25.87 13.69 3.33
C GLN A 265 27.18 14.38 2.98
N GLY A 266 27.40 15.55 3.56
CA GLY A 266 28.73 16.17 3.54
C GLY A 266 29.76 15.15 4.02
N PHE A 267 30.51 14.62 3.07
CA PHE A 267 31.87 14.15 3.29
C PHE A 267 32.82 15.34 3.17
#